data_AF-A0A5E8CKK4-F1
#
_entry.id   AF-A0A5E8CKK4-F1
#
_cell.length_a   1.000
_cell.length_b   1.000
_cell.length_c   1.000
_cell.angle_alpha   90.00
_cell.angle_beta   90.00
_cell.angle_gamma   90.00
#
_symmetry.space_group_name_H-M   'P 1'
#
loop_
_entity.id
_entity.type
_entity.pdbx_description
1 polymer ?
#
loop_
_entity_poly.entity_id
_entity_poly.type
_entity_poly.pdbx_seq_one_letter_code
_entity_poly.pdbx_strand_id
1 'polypeptide(L)'
;MSYNVLLYYYYTPLDDYNEYFNLHKTFCNKYDFKGRIIIAKGGINGTLSGNDVDCKAYINFIYSDNRFRNLEFKIDKCDSHCFPKLSIKLRDEIVSLKVPHLDPNITTGKNISPKKFLEMIKHHDTVLVDV
;
A
#
# COMPACT_ATOMS: atom_id res chain seq x y z
N MET A 1 -6.58 24.27 2.75
CA MET A 1 -7.00 22.85 2.75
C MET A 1 -5.74 22.02 2.92
N SER A 2 -5.72 21.07 3.87
CA SER A 2 -4.59 20.15 4.03
C SER A 2 -4.78 18.96 3.11
N TYR A 3 -3.72 18.53 2.44
CA TYR A 3 -3.69 17.25 1.72
C TYR A 3 -2.89 16.24 2.55
N ASN A 4 -3.19 14.96 2.37
CA ASN A 4 -2.39 13.88 2.91
C ASN A 4 -1.99 12.92 1.81
N VAL A 5 -0.85 12.26 2.00
CA VAL A 5 -0.44 11.07 1.29
C VAL A 5 -0.72 9.86 2.17
N LEU A 6 -1.56 8.95 1.69
CA LEU A 6 -1.78 7.62 2.24
C LEU A 6 -0.83 6.65 1.54
N LEU A 7 0.05 6.00 2.29
CA LEU A 7 0.93 4.93 1.82
C LEU A 7 0.61 3.64 2.58
N TYR A 8 0.37 2.56 1.85
CA TYR A 8 -0.02 1.28 2.43
C TYR A 8 0.21 0.13 1.45
N TYR A 9 0.39 -1.06 2.00
CA TYR A 9 0.20 -2.32 1.30
C TYR A 9 -0.32 -3.34 2.31
N TYR A 10 -1.03 -4.35 1.82
CA TYR A 10 -1.50 -5.42 2.67
C TYR A 10 -1.64 -6.70 1.84
N TYR A 11 -0.99 -7.76 2.32
CA TYR A 11 -1.14 -9.08 1.76
C TYR A 11 -2.33 -9.77 2.43
N THR A 12 -3.28 -10.20 1.61
CA THR A 12 -4.45 -10.96 2.04
C THR A 12 -5.04 -11.66 0.81
N PRO A 13 -5.51 -12.92 0.91
CA PRO A 13 -6.20 -13.58 -0.19
C PRO A 13 -7.39 -12.73 -0.68
N LEU A 14 -7.39 -12.44 -1.98
CA LEU A 14 -8.38 -11.62 -2.66
C LEU A 14 -8.82 -12.31 -3.95
N ASP A 15 -9.58 -13.39 -3.85
CA ASP A 15 -9.97 -14.19 -5.03
C ASP A 15 -10.90 -13.43 -6.00
N ASP A 16 -11.70 -12.49 -5.48
CA ASP A 16 -12.58 -11.56 -6.20
C ASP A 16 -11.89 -10.23 -6.59
N TYR A 17 -10.58 -10.25 -6.80
CA TYR A 17 -9.79 -9.04 -7.04
C TYR A 17 -10.24 -8.23 -8.28
N ASN A 18 -10.87 -8.86 -9.27
CA ASN A 18 -11.45 -8.17 -10.44
C ASN A 18 -12.69 -7.35 -10.06
N GLU A 19 -13.58 -7.92 -9.27
CA GLU A 19 -14.75 -7.26 -8.70
C GLU A 19 -14.31 -6.14 -7.76
N TYR A 20 -13.34 -6.43 -6.89
CA TYR A 20 -12.77 -5.46 -5.96
C TYR A 20 -12.13 -4.27 -6.67
N PHE A 21 -11.45 -4.51 -7.81
CA PHE A 21 -10.93 -3.45 -8.67
C PHE A 21 -12.02 -2.53 -9.22
N ASN A 22 -13.14 -3.09 -9.70
CA ASN A 22 -14.26 -2.30 -10.21
C ASN A 22 -14.94 -1.49 -9.10
N LEU A 23 -15.10 -2.10 -7.92
CA LEU A 23 -15.59 -1.42 -6.72
C LEU A 23 -14.68 -0.25 -6.33
N HIS A 24 -13.37 -0.49 -6.26
CA HIS A 24 -12.35 0.53 -5.97
C HIS A 24 -12.39 1.68 -6.96
N LYS A 25 -12.43 1.38 -8.25
CA LYS A 25 -12.49 2.39 -9.31
C LYS A 25 -13.73 3.25 -9.18
N THR A 26 -14.89 2.62 -8.93
CA THR A 26 -16.16 3.32 -8.70
C THR A 26 -16.09 4.22 -7.47
N PHE A 27 -15.49 3.74 -6.38
CA PHE A 27 -15.30 4.54 -5.18
C PHE A 27 -14.39 5.75 -5.43
N CYS A 28 -13.17 5.52 -5.91
CA CYS A 28 -12.18 6.57 -6.09
C CYS A 28 -12.59 7.65 -7.10
N ASN A 29 -13.42 7.32 -8.10
CA ASN A 29 -13.93 8.29 -9.08
C ASN A 29 -14.90 9.33 -8.48
N LYS A 30 -15.39 9.13 -7.25
CA LYS A 30 -16.28 10.08 -6.55
C LYS A 30 -15.53 11.15 -5.76
N TYR A 31 -14.20 11.02 -5.67
CA TYR A 31 -13.34 11.83 -4.80
C TYR A 31 -12.17 12.41 -5.59
N ASP A 32 -11.49 13.40 -5.02
CA ASP A 32 -10.30 14.00 -5.63
C ASP A 32 -9.05 13.26 -5.15
N PHE A 33 -8.73 12.16 -5.82
CA PHE A 33 -7.50 11.39 -5.57
C PHE A 33 -6.53 11.48 -6.73
N LYS A 34 -5.24 11.53 -6.40
CA LYS A 34 -4.14 11.26 -7.34
C LYS A 34 -3.15 10.32 -6.71
N GLY A 35 -2.57 9.42 -7.50
CA GLY A 35 -1.67 8.39 -7.00
C GLY A 35 -1.83 7.07 -7.74
N ARG A 36 -1.40 5.98 -7.11
CA ARG A 36 -1.45 4.64 -7.69
C ARG A 36 -2.05 3.65 -6.70
N ILE A 37 -2.88 2.75 -7.21
CA ILE A 37 -3.37 1.57 -6.51
C ILE A 37 -3.10 0.36 -7.40
N ILE A 38 -2.51 -0.68 -6.85
CA ILE A 38 -2.34 -1.98 -7.45
C ILE A 38 -3.19 -2.97 -6.66
N ILE A 39 -4.03 -3.70 -7.37
CA ILE A 39 -4.87 -4.77 -6.84
C ILE A 39 -4.44 -6.06 -7.53
N ALA A 40 -4.22 -7.10 -6.75
CA ALA A 40 -3.85 -8.42 -7.24
C ALA A 40 -4.55 -9.49 -6.40
N LYS A 41 -4.47 -10.75 -6.83
CA LYS A 41 -5.00 -11.88 -6.06
C LYS A 41 -4.45 -11.95 -4.62
N GLY A 42 -3.22 -11.48 -4.41
CA GLY A 42 -2.55 -11.46 -3.10
C GLY A 42 -2.83 -10.24 -2.22
N GLY A 43 -3.67 -9.28 -2.64
CA GLY A 43 -4.06 -8.13 -1.81
C GLY A 43 -4.04 -6.78 -2.53
N ILE A 44 -3.62 -5.73 -1.80
CA ILE A 44 -3.59 -4.34 -2.29
C ILE A 44 -2.28 -3.61 -1.94
N ASN A 45 -1.82 -2.73 -2.83
CA ASN A 45 -0.74 -1.77 -2.58
C ASN A 45 -1.15 -0.41 -3.13
N GLY A 46 -1.04 0.65 -2.32
CA GLY A 46 -1.40 1.97 -2.78
C GLY A 46 -0.58 3.10 -2.20
N THR A 47 -0.48 4.15 -3.00
CA THR A 47 -0.03 5.47 -2.59
C THR A 47 -0.98 6.49 -3.19
N LEU A 48 -1.74 7.18 -2.34
CA LEU A 48 -2.78 8.13 -2.76
C LEU A 48 -2.55 9.47 -2.08
N SER A 49 -2.80 10.56 -2.81
CA SER A 49 -2.92 11.89 -2.26
C SER A 49 -4.35 12.38 -2.42
N GLY A 50 -4.88 13.05 -1.40
CA GLY A 50 -6.22 13.62 -1.37
C GLY A 50 -6.37 14.59 -0.20
N ASN A 51 -7.48 15.33 -0.16
CA ASN A 51 -7.79 16.19 1.00
C ASN A 51 -8.18 15.34 2.23
N ASP A 52 -8.22 15.96 3.42
CA ASP A 52 -8.55 15.27 4.67
C ASP A 52 -9.88 14.47 4.65
N VAL A 53 -10.91 15.01 3.99
CA VAL A 53 -12.25 14.38 3.94
C VAL A 53 -12.20 13.13 3.08
N ASP A 54 -11.61 13.25 1.90
CA ASP A 54 -11.49 12.16 0.94
C ASP A 54 -10.59 11.04 1.50
N CYS A 55 -9.45 11.39 2.11
CA CYS A 55 -8.57 10.42 2.76
C CYS A 55 -9.29 9.64 3.87
N LYS A 56 -10.07 10.30 4.72
CA LYS A 56 -10.87 9.63 5.77
C LYS A 56 -11.93 8.71 5.16
N ALA A 57 -12.61 9.16 4.09
CA ALA A 57 -13.57 8.33 3.39
C ALA A 57 -12.91 7.07 2.79
N TYR A 58 -11.71 7.20 2.22
CA TYR A 58 -10.95 6.08 1.67
C TYR A 58 -10.54 5.07 2.74
N ILE A 59 -10.03 5.55 3.88
CA ILE A 59 -9.67 4.69 5.02
C ILE A 59 -10.89 3.90 5.50
N ASN A 60 -12.03 4.57 5.68
CA ASN A 60 -13.28 3.91 6.10
C ASN A 60 -13.78 2.90 5.06
N PHE A 61 -13.66 3.22 3.77
CA PHE A 61 -14.01 2.29 2.68
C PHE A 61 -13.14 1.04 2.71
N ILE A 62 -11.82 1.19 2.87
CA ILE A 62 -10.91 0.05 3.02
C ILE A 62 -11.27 -0.79 4.25
N TYR A 63 -11.50 -0.17 5.41
CA TYR A 63 -11.85 -0.89 6.65
C TYR A 63 -13.27 -1.47 6.67
N SER A 64 -14.15 -1.05 5.75
CA SER A 64 -15.48 -1.66 5.61
C SER A 64 -15.42 -3.10 5.09
N ASP A 65 -14.32 -3.46 4.41
CA ASP A 65 -14.01 -4.83 4.04
C ASP A 65 -13.17 -5.49 5.14
N ASN A 66 -13.74 -6.52 5.76
CA ASN A 66 -13.12 -7.22 6.89
C ASN A 66 -11.73 -7.77 6.59
N ARG A 67 -11.42 -8.05 5.32
CA ARG A 67 -10.11 -8.55 4.88
C ARG A 67 -8.98 -7.56 5.10
N PHE A 68 -9.29 -6.27 5.21
CA PHE A 68 -8.31 -5.18 5.34
C PHE A 68 -8.38 -4.45 6.70
N ARG A 69 -9.07 -5.01 7.71
CA ARG A 69 -9.18 -4.37 9.04
C ARG A 69 -7.85 -4.11 9.74
N ASN A 70 -6.84 -4.92 9.44
CA ASN A 70 -5.50 -4.80 10.02
C ASN A 70 -4.50 -4.10 9.08
N LEU A 71 -4.96 -3.55 7.95
CA LEU A 71 -4.12 -2.76 7.05
C LEU A 71 -3.72 -1.47 7.76
N GLU A 72 -2.43 -1.17 7.80
CA GLU A 72 -1.94 0.07 8.38
C GLU A 72 -1.70 1.12 7.29
N PHE A 73 -2.21 2.32 7.52
CA PHE A 73 -1.91 3.48 6.69
C PHE A 73 -0.79 4.29 7.31
N LYS A 74 0.30 4.50 6.57
CA LYS A 74 1.20 5.61 6.84
C LYS A 74 0.61 6.87 6.21
N ILE A 75 0.46 7.92 7.02
CA ILE A 75 -0.16 9.18 6.61
C ILE A 75 0.86 10.30 6.76
N ASP A 76 1.24 10.92 5.64
CA ASP A 76 2.15 12.07 5.59
C ASP A 76 1.40 13.30 5.08
N LYS A 77 1.65 14.48 5.67
CA LYS A 77 0.99 15.73 5.25
C LYS A 77 1.65 16.33 4.01
N CYS A 78 0.86 16.99 3.17
CA CYS A 78 1.36 17.75 2.03
C CYS A 78 0.48 18.98 1.73
N ASP A 79 1.05 19.95 1.02
CA ASP A 79 0.36 21.22 0.70
C ASP A 79 -0.62 21.08 -0.48
N SER A 80 -0.42 20.07 -1.33
CA SER A 80 -1.24 19.77 -2.51
C SER A 80 -1.09 18.31 -2.91
N HIS A 81 -1.77 17.88 -3.98
CA HIS A 81 -1.53 16.56 -4.55
C HIS A 81 -0.06 16.31 -4.93
N CYS A 82 0.48 15.19 -4.45
CA CYS A 82 1.86 14.78 -4.73
C CYS A 82 2.04 13.98 -6.03
N PHE A 83 0.94 13.65 -6.72
CA PHE A 83 0.95 12.80 -7.91
C PHE A 83 0.17 13.45 -9.06
N PRO A 84 0.51 13.16 -10.33
CA PRO A 84 -0.08 13.85 -11.47
C PRO A 84 -1.52 13.39 -11.78
N LYS A 85 -1.85 12.11 -11.53
CA LYS A 85 -3.15 11.52 -11.81
C LYS A 85 -3.41 10.28 -10.96
N LEU A 86 -4.66 9.85 -10.89
CA LEU A 86 -5.05 8.54 -10.36
C LEU A 86 -4.74 7.42 -11.37
N SER A 87 -4.18 6.32 -10.88
CA SER A 87 -3.93 5.10 -11.64
C SER A 87 -4.26 3.87 -10.79
N ILE A 88 -5.39 3.22 -11.08
CA ILE A 88 -5.77 1.95 -10.45
C ILE A 88 -5.50 0.84 -11.46
N LYS A 89 -4.79 -0.22 -11.05
CA LYS A 89 -4.35 -1.29 -11.95
C LYS A 89 -4.53 -2.67 -11.32
N LEU A 90 -4.95 -3.62 -12.16
CA LEU A 90 -4.81 -5.04 -11.89
C LEU A 90 -3.39 -5.50 -12.22
N ARG A 91 -2.81 -6.36 -11.37
CA ARG A 91 -1.52 -7.00 -11.56
C ARG A 91 -1.55 -8.42 -11.01
N ASP A 92 -0.55 -9.21 -11.38
CA ASP A 92 -0.36 -10.56 -10.85
C ASP A 92 0.11 -10.51 -9.38
N GLU A 93 0.94 -9.51 -9.05
CA GLU A 93 1.49 -9.28 -7.71
C GLU A 93 1.33 -7.80 -7.31
N ILE A 94 1.09 -7.53 -6.01
CA ILE A 94 1.04 -6.16 -5.48
C ILE A 94 2.42 -5.53 -5.29
N VAL A 95 3.45 -6.38 -5.20
CA VAL A 95 4.87 -6.05 -5.28
C VAL A 95 5.49 -7.10 -6.19
N SER A 96 6.11 -6.68 -7.28
CA SER A 96 6.61 -7.62 -8.30
C SER A 96 7.90 -8.29 -7.87
N LEU A 97 7.79 -9.37 -7.08
CA LEU A 97 8.92 -10.18 -6.63
C LEU A 97 9.38 -11.14 -7.73
N LYS A 98 8.46 -11.62 -8.59
CA LYS A 98 8.74 -12.59 -9.67
C LYS A 98 9.43 -13.87 -9.19
N VAL A 99 9.21 -14.25 -7.92
CA VAL A 99 9.73 -15.49 -7.34
C VAL A 99 8.59 -16.50 -7.25
N PRO A 100 8.65 -17.63 -7.98
CA PRO A 100 7.61 -18.66 -7.90
C PRO A 100 7.46 -19.21 -6.49
N HIS A 101 6.22 -19.47 -6.07
CA HIS A 101 5.87 -20.13 -4.80
C HIS A 101 6.30 -19.38 -3.52
N LEU A 102 6.66 -18.10 -3.61
CA LEU A 102 6.92 -17.28 -2.44
C LEU A 102 5.61 -16.67 -1.92
N ASP A 103 5.20 -17.07 -0.72
CA ASP A 103 4.12 -16.42 0.01
C ASP A 103 4.72 -15.46 1.06
N PRO A 104 4.60 -14.12 0.87
CA PRO A 104 5.12 -13.13 1.80
C PRO A 104 4.37 -13.10 3.15
N ASN A 105 3.26 -13.84 3.30
CA ASN A 105 2.63 -14.07 4.60
C ASN A 105 3.30 -15.19 5.41
N ILE A 106 4.06 -16.06 4.74
CA ILE A 106 4.66 -17.25 5.36
C ILE A 106 6.18 -17.12 5.44
N THR A 107 6.81 -16.70 4.34
CA THR A 107 8.27 -16.66 4.22
C THR A 107 8.73 -15.21 4.21
N THR A 108 9.22 -14.74 5.34
CA THR A 108 9.76 -13.38 5.50
C THR A 108 11.10 -13.39 6.23
N GLY A 109 11.89 -12.35 6.03
CA GLY A 109 13.09 -12.11 6.83
C GLY A 109 12.76 -11.67 8.25
N LYS A 110 13.77 -11.59 9.10
CA LYS A 110 13.60 -11.08 10.46
C LYS A 110 13.36 -9.57 10.43
N ASN A 111 12.17 -9.13 10.86
CA ASN A 111 11.92 -7.73 11.12
C ASN A 111 12.82 -7.22 12.25
N ILE A 112 13.48 -6.08 12.01
CA ILE A 112 14.36 -5.42 12.98
C ILE A 112 13.93 -3.98 13.17
N SER A 113 14.10 -3.47 14.40
CA SER A 113 13.77 -2.07 14.70
C SER A 113 14.75 -1.11 14.01
N PRO A 114 14.38 0.16 13.78
CA PRO A 114 15.30 1.16 13.22
C PRO A 114 16.61 1.30 14.00
N LYS A 115 16.55 1.22 15.35
CA LYS A 115 17.74 1.23 16.20
C LYS A 115 18.64 0.02 15.93
N LYS A 116 18.04 -1.17 15.84
CA LYS A 116 18.80 -2.40 15.57
C LYS A 116 19.41 -2.40 14.17
N PHE A 117 18.68 -1.89 13.17
CA PHE A 117 19.20 -1.67 11.83
C PHE A 117 20.42 -0.75 11.85
N LEU A 118 20.34 0.40 12.53
CA LEU A 118 21.46 1.33 12.67
C LEU A 118 22.68 0.70 13.37
N GLU A 119 22.45 -0.14 14.38
CA GLU A 119 23.53 -0.90 15.02
C GLU A 119 24.18 -1.88 14.03
N MET A 120 23.37 -2.64 13.28
CA MET A 120 23.85 -3.64 12.32
C MET A 120 24.72 -3.02 11.23
N ILE A 121 24.28 -1.93 10.58
CA ILE A 121 25.03 -1.32 9.47
C ILE A 121 26.38 -0.71 9.88
N LYS A 122 26.66 -0.55 11.18
CA LYS A 122 27.96 -0.08 11.68
C LYS A 122 29.01 -1.20 11.76
N HIS A 123 28.60 -2.46 11.69
CA HIS A 123 29.52 -3.60 11.72
C HIS A 123 30.22 -3.75 10.36
N HIS A 124 31.54 -3.89 10.38
CA HIS A 124 32.41 -3.95 9.19
C HIS A 124 32.11 -5.10 8.21
N ASP A 125 31.47 -6.16 8.70
CA ASP A 125 31.12 -7.40 8.01
C ASP A 125 29.67 -7.39 7.51
N THR A 126 28.93 -6.30 7.74
CA THR A 126 27.56 -6.16 7.23
C THR A 126 27.57 -5.83 5.75
N VAL A 127 26.89 -6.67 4.97
CA VAL A 127 26.53 -6.37 3.58
C VAL A 127 25.16 -5.70 3.58
N LEU A 128 25.13 -4.41 3.24
CA LEU A 128 23.88 -3.68 3.03
C LEU A 128 23.44 -3.84 1.57
N VAL A 129 22.20 -4.29 1.37
CA VAL A 129 21.57 -4.44 0.06
C VAL A 129 20.39 -3.47 -0.02
N ASP A 130 20.38 -2.63 -1.05
CA ASP A 130 19.25 -1.74 -1.38
C ASP A 130 18.36 -2.44 -2.42
N VAL A 131 17.04 -2.38 -2.26
CA VAL A 131 16.04 -3.17 -3.00
C VAL A 131 14.92 -2.34 -3.60
#